data_AF-A0A1F9Z390-F1
#
_entry.id   AF-A0A1F9Z390-F1
#
_cell.length_a   1.000
_cell.length_b   1.000
_cell.length_c   1.000
_cell.angle_alpha   90.00
_cell.angle_beta   90.00
_cell.angle_gamma   90.00
#
_symmetry.space_group_name_H-M   'P 1'
#
loop_
_entity.id
_entity.type
_entity.pdbx_description
1 polymer ?
#
loop_
_entity_poly.entity_id
_entity_poly.type
_entity_poly.pdbx_seq_one_letter_code
_entity_poly.pdbx_strand_id
1 'polypeptide(L)'
;MVGMAVIRIYGDFNQVDAKGRVVLSYADDTKSERVELREGLRVIVWDEELEAEGILEFEDGEWRAQLVPGTGRRRPVSEKEG
;
A
#
# COMPACT_ATOMS: atom_id res chain seq x y z
N MET A 1 7.08 24.00 3.83
CA MET A 1 6.31 23.20 2.87
C MET A 1 6.39 21.77 3.37
N VAL A 2 5.39 21.31 4.13
CA VAL A 2 5.39 19.92 4.62
C VAL A 2 5.17 19.07 3.39
N GLY A 3 6.23 18.40 2.90
CA GLY A 3 6.06 17.40 1.85
C GLY A 3 5.03 16.41 2.35
N MET A 4 3.89 16.30 1.66
CA MET A 4 2.88 15.31 2.00
C MET A 4 3.54 13.94 1.84
N ALA A 5 3.99 13.35 2.95
CA ALA A 5 4.49 12.00 2.96
C ALA A 5 3.32 11.12 2.51
N VAL A 6 3.43 10.58 1.29
CA VAL A 6 2.44 9.64 0.78
C VAL A 6 2.60 8.38 1.61
N ILE A 7 1.52 7.96 2.25
CA ILE A 7 1.52 6.79 3.13
C ILE A 7 1.80 5.55 2.28
N ARG A 8 2.80 4.77 2.68
CA ARG A 8 3.22 3.55 2.01
C ARG A 8 2.87 2.38 2.90
N ILE A 9 2.09 1.43 2.39
CA ILE A 9 1.64 0.26 3.15
C ILE A 9 2.06 -0.99 2.40
N TYR A 10 2.55 -1.99 3.14
CA TYR A 10 2.89 -3.27 2.55
C TYR A 10 1.61 -4.03 2.19
N GLY A 11 1.55 -4.56 0.98
CA GLY A 11 0.46 -5.42 0.53
C GLY A 11 0.98 -6.46 -0.44
N ASP A 12 0.62 -7.73 -0.21
CA ASP A 12 1.02 -8.82 -1.08
C ASP A 12 0.14 -8.81 -2.34
N PHE A 13 0.72 -8.41 -3.48
CA PHE A 13 0.00 -8.36 -4.76
C PHE A 13 -0.43 -9.75 -5.28
N ASN A 14 0.02 -10.85 -4.66
CA ASN A 14 -0.47 -12.20 -4.93
C ASN A 14 -1.72 -12.55 -4.09
N GLN A 15 -2.02 -11.77 -3.05
CA GLN A 15 -3.20 -11.93 -2.20
C GLN A 15 -4.25 -10.87 -2.53
N VAL A 16 -4.91 -11.12 -3.65
CA VAL A 16 -6.00 -10.30 -4.15
C VAL A 16 -7.33 -11.01 -3.89
N ASP A 17 -8.29 -10.29 -3.32
CA ASP A 17 -9.63 -10.83 -3.10
C ASP A 17 -10.45 -10.92 -4.41
N ALA A 18 -11.64 -11.51 -4.32
CA ALA A 18 -12.54 -11.67 -5.48
C ALA A 18 -12.97 -10.34 -6.13
N LYS A 19 -12.77 -9.19 -5.47
CA LYS A 19 -13.07 -7.85 -6.00
C LYS A 19 -11.84 -7.16 -6.60
N GLY A 20 -10.67 -7.80 -6.58
CA GLY A 20 -9.45 -7.20 -7.10
C GLY A 20 -8.71 -6.32 -6.09
N ARG A 21 -9.00 -6.44 -4.78
CA ARG A 21 -8.37 -5.63 -3.73
C ARG A 21 -7.26 -6.42 -3.05
N VAL A 22 -6.16 -5.74 -2.75
CA VAL A 22 -5.01 -6.32 -2.04
C VAL A 22 -5.26 -6.27 -0.53
N VAL A 23 -5.05 -7.39 0.15
CA VAL A 23 -5.05 -7.43 1.61
C VAL A 23 -3.78 -6.73 2.11
N LEU A 24 -3.95 -5.73 2.96
CA LEU A 24 -2.82 -4.97 3.49
C LEU A 24 -2.30 -5.64 4.74
N SER A 25 -1.02 -6.02 4.72
CA SER A 25 -0.32 -6.31 5.97
C SER A 25 0.05 -4.95 6.56
N TYR A 26 -0.82 -4.44 7.42
CA TYR A 26 -0.51 -3.27 8.23
C TYR A 26 0.65 -3.63 9.15
N ALA A 27 1.87 -3.46 8.66
CA ALA A 27 3.06 -3.59 9.47
C ALA A 27 2.96 -2.52 10.58
N ASP A 28 3.22 -2.95 11.80
CA ASP A 28 3.24 -2.11 13.01
C ASP A 28 4.09 -0.83 12.82
N ASP A 29 4.98 -0.77 11.84
CA ASP A 29 5.75 0.40 11.42
C ASP A 29 4.88 1.65 11.12
N THR A 30 3.68 1.49 10.57
CA THR A 30 2.76 2.62 10.36
C THR A 30 2.12 3.13 11.65
N LYS A 31 2.30 2.47 12.81
CA LYS A 31 1.93 3.01 14.12
C LYS A 31 2.96 4.02 14.66
N SER A 32 4.19 3.98 14.15
CA SER A 32 5.26 4.92 14.57
C SER A 32 5.02 6.34 14.07
N GLU A 33 4.34 6.47 12.92
CA GLU A 33 3.81 7.74 12.43
C GLU A 33 2.31 7.77 12.76
N ARG A 34 1.80 8.83 13.38
CA ARG A 34 0.38 8.96 13.77
C ARG A 34 -0.55 9.11 12.56
N VAL A 35 -0.53 8.15 11.65
CA VAL A 35 -1.31 8.16 10.43
C VAL A 35 -2.64 7.47 10.72
N GLU A 36 -3.69 8.26 10.88
CA GLU A 36 -5.06 7.74 10.94
C GLU A 36 -5.46 7.24 9.55
N LEU A 37 -5.57 5.91 9.41
CA LEU A 37 -6.18 5.29 8.23
C LEU A 37 -7.67 5.61 8.20
N ARG A 38 -8.17 5.88 7.00
CA ARG A 38 -9.57 6.20 6.73
C ARG A 38 -9.94 5.66 5.36
N GLU A 39 -11.18 5.22 5.21
CA GLU A 39 -11.71 4.77 3.93
C GLU A 39 -11.62 5.91 2.89
N GLY A 40 -11.31 5.55 1.64
CA GLY A 40 -11.09 6.49 0.56
C GLY A 40 -9.71 7.16 0.56
N LEU A 41 -8.85 6.86 1.54
CA LEU A 41 -7.49 7.41 1.57
C LEU A 41 -6.62 6.80 0.47
N ARG A 42 -5.90 7.66 -0.25
CA ARG A 42 -4.96 7.25 -1.29
C ARG A 42 -3.60 6.91 -0.66
N VAL A 43 -3.10 5.72 -0.96
CA VAL A 43 -1.85 5.18 -0.42
C VAL A 43 -1.00 4.58 -1.55
N ILE A 44 0.29 4.37 -1.30
CA ILE A 44 1.11 3.48 -2.13
C ILE A 44 1.11 2.11 -1.47
N VAL A 45 0.55 1.13 -2.17
CA VAL A 45 0.71 -0.28 -1.83
C VAL A 45 2.02 -0.75 -2.44
N TRP A 46 2.87 -1.41 -1.65
CA TRP A 46 4.15 -1.91 -2.14
C TRP A 46 4.43 -3.32 -1.63
N ASP A 47 5.15 -4.10 -2.43
CA ASP A 47 5.79 -5.37 -2.04
C ASP A 47 7.29 -5.34 -2.38
N GLU A 48 7.93 -6.50 -2.37
CA GLU A 48 9.37 -6.62 -2.66
C GLU A 48 9.75 -6.13 -4.06
N GLU A 49 8.86 -6.22 -5.06
CA GLU A 49 9.16 -5.98 -6.47
C GLU A 49 8.35 -4.84 -7.10
N LEU A 50 7.15 -4.57 -6.58
CA LEU A 50 6.13 -3.73 -7.17
C LEU A 50 5.65 -2.67 -6.19
N GLU A 51 5.20 -1.55 -6.74
CA GLU A 51 4.39 -0.59 -6.03
C GLU A 51 3.31 -0.04 -6.95
N ALA A 52 2.15 0.25 -6.37
CA ALA A 52 0.99 0.78 -7.07
C ALA A 52 0.23 1.73 -6.15
N GLU A 53 -0.54 2.64 -6.74
CA GLU A 53 -1.45 3.45 -5.96
C GLU A 53 -2.68 2.62 -5.59
N GLY A 54 -3.16 2.78 -4.37
CA GLY A 54 -4.35 2.11 -3.85
C GLY A 54 -5.26 3.08 -3.10
N ILE A 55 -6.55 2.76 -3.09
CA ILE A 55 -7.55 3.45 -2.27
C ILE A 55 -7.92 2.51 -1.12
N LEU A 56 -7.83 3.01 0.12
CA LEU A 56 -8.16 2.21 1.29
C LEU A 56 -9.66 1.95 1.40
N GLU A 57 -9.98 0.70 1.69
CA GLU A 57 -11.30 0.20 2.04
C GLU A 57 -11.19 -0.61 3.33
N PHE A 58 -12.19 -0.51 4.19
CA PHE A 58 -12.26 -1.32 5.41
C PHE A 58 -13.42 -2.30 5.28
N GLU A 59 -13.11 -3.60 5.22
CA GLU A 59 -14.11 -4.65 5.08
C GLU A 59 -13.76 -5.82 6.01
N ASP A 60 -14.76 -6.37 6.70
CA ASP A 60 -14.63 -7.52 7.61
C ASP A 60 -13.58 -7.36 8.72
N GLY A 61 -13.32 -6.12 9.15
CA GLY A 61 -12.33 -5.83 10.20
C GLY A 61 -10.89 -5.67 9.70
N GLU A 62 -10.68 -5.72 8.38
CA GLU A 62 -9.37 -5.65 7.74
C GLU A 62 -9.27 -4.47 6.77
N TRP A 63 -8.11 -3.84 6.71
CA TRP A 63 -7.80 -2.83 5.69
C TRP A 63 -7.39 -3.51 4.38
N ARG A 64 -8.02 -3.07 3.30
CA ARG A 64 -7.78 -3.54 1.93
C ARG A 64 -7.49 -2.33 1.06
N ALA A 65 -6.78 -2.55 -0.04
CA ALA A 65 -6.55 -1.50 -1.01
C ALA A 65 -7.10 -1.89 -2.39
N GLN A 66 -7.99 -1.05 -2.91
CA GLN A 66 -8.38 -1.10 -4.30
C GLN A 66 -7.27 -0.47 -5.14
N LEU A 67 -6.59 -1.28 -5.94
CA LEU A 67 -5.51 -0.79 -6.81
C LEU A 67 -6.06 0.12 -7.89
N VAL A 68 -5.36 1.22 -8.16
CA VAL A 68 -5.65 2.15 -9.26
C VAL A 68 -5.00 1.60 -10.53
N PRO A 69 -5.77 1.24 -11.57
CA PRO A 69 -5.22 0.70 -12.81
C PRO A 69 -4.19 1.64 -13.46
N GLY A 70 -3.11 1.07 -14.00
CA GLY A 70 -2.07 1.82 -14.71
C GLY A 70 -1.05 2.54 -13.81
N THR A 71 -1.16 2.42 -12.49
CA THR A 71 -0.21 3.04 -11.54
C THR A 71 0.90 2.10 -11.07
N GLY A 72 0.77 0.80 -11.37
CA GLY A 72 1.74 -0.22 -11.00
C GLY A 72 3.09 0.01 -11.68
N ARG A 73 4.16 0.00 -10.90
CA ARG A 73 5.55 0.09 -11.37
C ARG A 73 6.44 -0.84 -10.58
N ARG A 74 7.48 -1.37 -11.23
CA ARG A 74 8.54 -2.08 -10.52
C ARG A 74 9.28 -1.10 -9.62
N ARG A 75 9.54 -1.52 -8.39
CA ARG A 75 10.46 -0.79 -7.53
C ARG A 75 11.82 -0.76 -8.21
N PRO A 76 12.55 0.37 -8.17
CA PRO A 76 13.96 0.33 -8.51
C PRO A 76 14.59 -0.66 -7.54
N VAL A 77 15.15 -1.74 -8.06
CA VAL A 77 16.06 -2.59 -7.29
C VAL A 77 17.10 -1.65 -6.73
N SER A 78 17.11 -1.47 -5.42
CA SER A 78 18.30 -0.95 -4.77
C SER A 78 19.36 -1.99 -5.08
N GLU A 79 20.17 -1.74 -6.11
CA GLU A 79 21.47 -2.34 -6.28
C GLU A 79 22.18 -2.14 -4.95
N LYS A 80 22.05 -3.12 -4.04
CA LYS A 80 23.01 -3.27 -2.98
C LYS A 80 24.28 -3.65 -3.71
N GLU A 81 25.15 -2.66 -3.84
CA GLU A 81 26.55 -2.88 -4.18
C GLU A 81 27.10 -4.04 -3.33
N GLY A 82 27.95 -4.85 -3.98
CA GLY A 82 28.38 -6.18 -3.53
C GLY A 82 29.25 -6.23 -2.28
#